data_AF-A0A923MJP8-F1
#
_entry.id   AF-A0A923MJP8-F1
#
_cell.length_a   1.000
_cell.length_b   1.000
_cell.length_c   1.000
_cell.angle_alpha   90.00
_cell.angle_beta   90.00
_cell.angle_gamma   90.00
#
_symmetry.space_group_name_H-M   'P 1'
#
loop_
_entity.id
_entity.type
_entity.pdbx_description
1 polymer ?
#
loop_
_entity_poly.entity_id
_entity_poly.type
_entity_poly.pdbx_seq_one_letter_code
_entity_poly.pdbx_strand_id
1 'polypeptide(L)'
;MSIICIAKGTATIGLTTRGADGQIISQTPARWEHDPNGGCVALWTMNPETEEQEAPARIYGDWQASEYLGDILAELKPRRKVNLPDFPAIVRAAMADGVDICVYCQSFDCNECIVNEWKSERSDEE
;
A
#
# COMPACT_ATOMS: atom_id res chain seq x y z
N MET A 1 13.87 -13.61 17.68
CA MET A 1 12.41 -13.49 17.42
C MET A 1 12.21 -12.11 16.80
N SER A 2 11.24 -11.89 15.93
CA SER A 2 10.97 -10.57 15.36
C SER A 2 9.46 -10.35 15.44
N ILE A 3 9.03 -9.18 15.92
CA ILE A 3 7.61 -8.82 15.96
C ILE A 3 7.33 -8.03 14.68
N ILE A 4 6.41 -8.53 13.87
CA ILE A 4 5.90 -7.83 12.69
C ILE A 4 4.56 -7.24 13.07
N CYS A 5 4.44 -5.91 12.95
CA CYS A 5 3.26 -5.17 13.32
C CYS A 5 2.55 -4.65 12.09
N ILE A 6 1.22 -4.81 12.07
CA ILE A 6 0.34 -4.31 11.02
C ILE A 6 -0.79 -3.56 11.72
N ALA A 7 -1.05 -2.33 11.31
CA ALA A 7 -2.14 -1.53 11.87
C ALA A 7 -2.89 -0.77 10.78
N LYS A 8 -4.19 -0.56 10.99
CA LYS A 8 -5.05 0.24 10.15
C LYS A 8 -5.14 1.67 10.70
N GLY A 9 -5.14 2.66 9.81
CA GLY A 9 -5.18 4.05 10.22
C GLY A 9 -5.37 5.04 9.08
N THR A 10 -5.23 6.31 9.43
CA THR A 10 -5.35 7.44 8.50
C THR A 10 -3.99 8.12 8.36
N ALA A 11 -3.50 8.22 7.13
CA ALA A 11 -2.28 8.95 6.80
C ALA A 11 -2.63 10.37 6.33
N THR A 12 -2.00 11.38 6.92
CA THR A 12 -2.04 12.77 6.43
C THR A 12 -0.70 13.10 5.79
N ILE A 13 -0.73 13.48 4.51
CA ILE A 13 0.46 13.97 3.81
C ILE A 13 0.80 15.36 4.34
N GLY A 14 2.07 15.57 4.66
CA GLY A 14 2.56 16.88 5.10
C GLY A 14 2.63 17.86 3.94
N LEU A 15 2.44 19.14 4.23
CA LEU A 15 2.54 20.23 3.25
C LEU A 15 3.47 21.31 3.78
N THR A 16 4.45 21.72 2.98
CA THR A 16 5.27 22.90 3.26
C THR A 16 5.03 23.95 2.19
N THR A 17 4.53 25.10 2.58
CA THR A 17 4.30 26.25 1.69
C THR A 17 5.43 27.24 1.86
N ARG A 18 6.07 27.62 0.73
CA ARG A 18 7.15 28.61 0.70
C ARG A 18 6.69 29.89 0.01
N GLY A 19 7.18 31.02 0.50
CA GLY A 19 6.99 32.34 -0.10
C GLY A 19 7.88 32.58 -1.31
N ALA A 20 7.67 33.73 -1.97
CA ALA A 20 8.44 34.14 -3.14
C ALA A 20 9.94 34.32 -2.87
N ASP A 21 10.31 34.56 -1.60
CA ASP A 21 11.69 34.66 -1.11
C ASP A 21 12.28 33.32 -0.62
N GLY A 22 11.51 32.22 -0.74
CA GLY A 22 11.90 30.89 -0.28
C GLY A 22 11.70 30.63 1.22
N GLN A 23 11.21 31.62 1.99
CA GLN A 23 10.89 31.45 3.41
C GLN A 23 9.68 30.50 3.58
N ILE A 24 9.69 29.68 4.63
CA ILE A 24 8.55 28.83 4.98
C ILE A 24 7.43 29.72 5.54
N ILE A 25 6.28 29.74 4.88
CA ILE A 25 5.07 30.47 5.31
C ILE A 25 4.19 29.58 6.19
N SER A 26 4.08 28.29 5.85
CA SER A 26 3.37 27.31 6.66
C SER A 26 3.93 25.91 6.47
N GLN A 27 3.83 25.09 7.51
CA GLN A 27 4.25 23.71 7.49
C GLN A 27 3.27 22.86 8.29
N THR A 28 2.72 21.83 7.65
CA THR A 28 1.95 20.75 8.28
C THR A 28 2.79 19.48 8.16
N PRO A 29 3.18 18.81 9.26
CA PRO A 29 3.96 17.59 9.19
C PRO A 29 3.13 16.44 8.64
N ALA A 30 3.79 15.48 7.99
CA ALA A 30 3.17 14.20 7.69
C ALA A 30 2.93 13.44 8.99
N ARG A 31 1.78 12.76 9.10
CA ARG A 31 1.45 11.96 10.28
C ARG A 31 0.62 10.74 9.89
N TRP A 32 0.71 9.71 10.72
CA TRP A 32 -0.16 8.56 10.66
C TRP A 32 -0.75 8.33 12.04
N GLU A 33 -2.05 8.05 12.09
CA GLU A 33 -2.79 7.83 13.33
C GLU A 33 -3.62 6.56 13.20
N HIS A 34 -3.64 5.75 14.26
CA HIS A 34 -4.47 4.54 14.29
C HIS A 34 -5.95 4.91 14.22
N ASP A 35 -6.65 4.32 13.26
CA ASP A 35 -8.06 4.55 12.97
C ASP A 35 -8.64 3.28 12.33
N PRO A 36 -9.54 2.55 13.02
CA PRO A 36 -10.18 1.35 12.48
C PRO A 36 -10.96 1.57 11.18
N ASN A 37 -11.36 2.81 10.89
CA ASN A 37 -12.09 3.18 9.68
C ASN A 37 -11.18 3.84 8.62
N GLY A 38 -9.90 4.03 8.90
CA GLY A 38 -8.97 4.72 8.01
C GLY A 38 -8.60 3.89 6.76
N GLY A 39 -8.28 4.56 5.66
CA GLY A 39 -7.96 3.92 4.38
C GLY A 39 -6.49 3.55 4.18
N CYS A 40 -5.69 3.48 5.26
CA CYS A 40 -4.26 3.21 5.18
C CYS A 40 -3.83 2.06 6.09
N VAL A 41 -2.76 1.38 5.69
CA VAL A 41 -2.11 0.30 6.44
C VAL A 41 -0.68 0.72 6.77
N ALA A 42 -0.29 0.58 8.05
CA ALA A 42 1.08 0.74 8.52
C ALA A 42 1.71 -0.62 8.78
N LEU A 43 2.94 -0.82 8.31
CA LEU A 43 3.77 -2.02 8.53
C LEU A 43 5.11 -1.62 9.13
N TRP A 44 5.48 -2.22 10.27
CA TRP A 44 6.79 -2.02 10.89
C TRP A 44 7.23 -3.26 11.66
N THR A 45 8.51 -3.28 12.06
CA THR A 45 9.07 -4.30 12.95
C THR A 45 9.40 -3.72 14.31
N MET A 46 9.25 -4.54 15.35
CA MET A 46 9.64 -4.20 16.72
C MET A 46 10.64 -5.21 17.25
N ASN A 47 11.60 -4.70 18.01
CA ASN A 47 12.52 -5.49 18.79
C ASN A 47 11.70 -6.26 19.85
N PRO A 48 11.80 -7.60 19.91
CA PRO A 48 10.99 -8.38 20.83
C PRO A 48 11.37 -8.24 22.31
N GLU A 49 12.56 -7.72 22.61
CA GLU A 49 13.06 -7.56 23.98
C GLU A 49 12.77 -6.16 24.52
N THR A 50 12.95 -5.13 23.70
CA THR A 50 12.76 -3.73 24.11
C THR A 50 11.40 -3.16 23.73
N GLU A 51 10.64 -3.85 22.86
CA GLU A 51 9.40 -3.37 22.24
C GLU A 51 9.59 -2.05 21.45
N GLU A 52 10.82 -1.69 21.12
CA GLU A 52 11.10 -0.50 20.33
C GLU A 52 10.98 -0.82 18.83
N GLN A 53 10.49 0.16 18.08
CA GLN A 53 10.44 0.08 16.63
C GLN A 53 11.86 0.09 16.05
N GLU A 54 12.19 -0.89 15.20
CA GLU A 54 13.55 -1.04 14.66
C GLU A 54 13.79 -0.23 13.38
N ALA A 55 12.73 0.04 12.61
CA ALA A 55 12.77 0.79 11.37
C ALA A 55 11.48 1.61 11.16
N PRO A 56 11.54 2.75 10.43
CA PRO A 56 10.35 3.55 10.11
C PRO A 56 9.21 2.72 9.53
N ALA A 57 7.98 3.07 9.88
CA ALA A 57 6.80 2.37 9.37
C ALA A 57 6.62 2.66 7.89
N ARG A 58 6.35 1.61 7.11
CA ARG A 58 5.89 1.72 5.73
C ARG A 58 4.39 1.93 5.73
N ILE A 59 3.91 2.93 4.99
CA ILE A 59 2.49 3.29 4.92
C ILE A 59 1.99 3.01 3.51
N TYR A 60 0.88 2.30 3.40
CA TYR A 60 0.21 1.93 2.16
C TYR A 60 -1.25 2.37 2.19
N GLY A 61 -1.85 2.56 1.03
CA GLY A 61 -3.32 2.50 0.91
C GLY A 61 -3.81 1.09 1.23
N ASP A 62 -5.01 0.97 1.81
CA ASP A 62 -5.64 -0.34 2.05
C ASP A 62 -5.90 -1.15 0.76
N TRP A 63 -6.08 -0.44 -0.36
CA TRP A 63 -6.18 -0.96 -1.71
C TRP A 63 -4.86 -1.52 -2.28
N GLN A 64 -3.69 -1.13 -1.74
CA GLN A 64 -2.37 -1.61 -2.18
C GLN A 64 -1.99 -2.99 -1.58
N ALA A 65 -2.96 -3.92 -1.53
CA ALA A 65 -2.81 -5.20 -0.84
C ALA A 65 -1.65 -6.07 -1.35
N SER A 66 -1.39 -6.06 -2.65
CA SER A 66 -0.27 -6.79 -3.25
C SER A 66 1.08 -6.34 -2.68
N GLU A 67 1.26 -5.04 -2.48
CA GLU A 67 2.51 -4.44 -2.02
C GLU A 67 2.76 -4.77 -0.54
N TYR A 68 1.82 -4.43 0.36
CA TYR A 68 2.06 -4.64 1.79
C TYR A 68 2.08 -6.12 2.17
N LEU A 69 1.32 -7.00 1.49
CA LEU A 69 1.42 -8.45 1.72
C LEU A 69 2.76 -9.01 1.23
N GLY A 70 3.28 -8.50 0.11
CA GLY A 70 4.61 -8.85 -0.39
C GLY A 70 5.70 -8.52 0.63
N ASP A 71 5.63 -7.32 1.22
CA ASP A 71 6.57 -6.87 2.23
C ASP A 71 6.46 -7.67 3.54
N ILE A 72 5.24 -8.01 3.99
CA ILE A 72 5.03 -8.90 5.14
C ILE A 72 5.67 -10.27 4.88
N LEU A 73 5.50 -10.83 3.68
CA LEU A 73 6.11 -12.12 3.33
C LEU A 73 7.63 -12.05 3.29
N ALA A 74 8.20 -10.93 2.83
CA ALA A 74 9.64 -10.69 2.86
C ALA A 74 10.18 -10.68 4.30
N GLU A 75 9.44 -10.07 5.25
CA GLU A 75 9.78 -10.11 6.68
C GLU A 75 9.66 -11.50 7.29
N LEU A 76 8.61 -12.26 6.93
CA LEU A 76 8.37 -13.62 7.43
C LEU A 76 9.43 -14.63 6.99
N LYS A 77 10.17 -14.35 5.91
CA LYS A 77 11.22 -15.22 5.33
C LYS A 77 10.78 -16.70 5.26
N PRO A 78 9.66 -16.99 4.59
CA PRO A 78 9.11 -18.34 4.51
C PRO A 78 10.13 -19.31 3.90
N ARG A 79 10.25 -20.50 4.50
CA ARG A 79 11.21 -21.52 4.05
C ARG A 79 10.78 -22.24 2.75
N ARG A 80 9.50 -22.12 2.38
CA ARG A 80 8.96 -22.66 1.14
C ARG A 80 8.93 -21.55 0.11
N LYS A 81 9.07 -21.92 -1.18
CA LYS A 81 8.78 -20.98 -2.26
C LYS A 81 7.34 -20.49 -2.09
N VAL A 82 7.18 -19.20 -1.90
CA VAL A 82 5.88 -18.55 -1.90
C VAL A 82 5.57 -18.15 -3.33
N ASN A 83 4.44 -18.62 -3.83
CA ASN A 83 3.88 -18.17 -5.09
C ASN A 83 2.76 -17.18 -4.76
N LEU A 84 3.12 -15.93 -4.49
CA LEU A 84 2.11 -14.88 -4.42
C LEU A 84 1.73 -14.56 -5.87
N PRO A 85 0.50 -14.87 -6.30
CA PRO A 85 0.08 -14.56 -7.66
C PRO A 85 0.17 -13.05 -7.89
N ASP A 86 0.84 -12.65 -8.97
CA ASP A 86 0.80 -11.29 -9.48
C ASP A 86 -0.57 -11.07 -10.11
N PHE A 87 -1.56 -10.70 -9.27
CA PHE A 87 -2.93 -10.46 -9.71
C PHE A 87 -3.02 -9.41 -10.82
N PRO A 88 -2.30 -8.28 -10.77
CA PRO A 88 -2.22 -7.35 -11.90
C PRO A 88 -1.77 -8.01 -13.20
N ALA A 89 -0.67 -8.77 -13.19
CA ALA A 89 -0.20 -9.47 -14.39
C ALA A 89 -1.20 -10.53 -14.89
N ILE A 90 -1.84 -11.27 -13.98
CA ILE A 90 -2.86 -12.27 -14.32
C ILE A 90 -4.09 -11.61 -14.94
N VAL A 91 -4.56 -10.49 -14.38
CA VAL A 91 -5.71 -9.75 -14.91
C VAL A 91 -5.39 -9.17 -16.30
N ARG A 92 -4.21 -8.57 -16.49
CA ARG A 92 -3.75 -8.08 -17.79
C ARG A 92 -3.68 -9.21 -18.83
N ALA A 93 -3.11 -10.35 -18.47
CA ALA A 93 -3.03 -11.51 -19.35
C ALA A 93 -4.42 -12.06 -19.71
N ALA A 94 -5.31 -12.22 -18.73
CA ALA A 94 -6.67 -12.69 -18.97
C ALA A 94 -7.45 -11.74 -19.90
N MET A 95 -7.29 -10.42 -19.73
CA MET A 95 -7.88 -9.45 -20.64
C MET A 95 -7.29 -9.48 -22.04
N ALA A 96 -5.98 -9.69 -22.17
CA ALA A 96 -5.34 -9.91 -23.48
C ALA A 96 -5.87 -11.18 -24.17
N ASP A 97 -6.24 -12.20 -23.40
CA ASP A 97 -6.92 -13.42 -23.87
C ASP A 97 -8.43 -13.21 -24.17
N GLY A 98 -8.94 -11.97 -24.04
CA GLY A 98 -10.33 -11.61 -24.33
C GLY A 98 -11.31 -11.89 -23.20
N VAL A 99 -10.83 -12.22 -22.00
CA VAL A 99 -11.67 -12.39 -20.80
C VAL A 99 -12.00 -11.03 -20.22
N ASP A 100 -13.29 -10.67 -20.22
CA ASP A 100 -13.75 -9.47 -19.54
C ASP A 100 -13.82 -9.69 -18.02
N ILE A 101 -12.76 -9.31 -17.31
CA ILE A 101 -12.69 -9.42 -15.85
C ILE A 101 -13.63 -8.41 -15.15
N CYS A 102 -14.11 -7.35 -15.82
CA CYS A 102 -15.05 -6.39 -15.23
C CYS A 102 -16.35 -7.03 -14.76
N VAL A 103 -16.77 -8.14 -15.37
CA VAL A 103 -18.01 -8.85 -15.00
C VAL A 103 -18.00 -9.29 -13.54
N TYR A 104 -16.82 -9.40 -12.92
CA TYR A 104 -16.65 -9.79 -11.52
C TYR A 104 -16.65 -8.61 -10.54
N CYS A 105 -16.74 -7.36 -11.00
CA CYS A 105 -16.79 -6.16 -10.16
C CYS A 105 -18.17 -5.93 -9.49
N GLN A 106 -19.15 -6.80 -9.76
CA GLN A 106 -20.47 -6.82 -9.12
C GLN A 106 -21.16 -5.45 -9.12
N SER A 107 -21.34 -4.83 -7.94
CA SER A 107 -22.08 -3.58 -7.74
C SER A 107 -21.27 -2.32 -8.05
N PHE A 108 -19.97 -2.44 -8.30
CA PHE A 108 -19.11 -1.32 -8.70
C PHE A 108 -19.04 -1.24 -10.22
N ASP A 109 -19.07 -0.02 -10.78
CA ASP A 109 -18.61 0.16 -12.16
C ASP A 109 -17.14 -0.28 -12.23
N CYS A 110 -16.72 -0.81 -13.39
CA CYS A 110 -15.36 -1.33 -13.53
C CYS A 110 -14.31 -0.26 -13.22
N ASN A 111 -14.62 1.02 -13.43
CA ASN A 111 -13.78 2.18 -13.09
C ASN A 111 -13.59 2.39 -11.57
N GLU A 112 -14.54 1.96 -10.76
CA GLU A 112 -14.54 2.09 -9.29
C GLU A 112 -14.07 0.79 -8.60
N CYS A 113 -13.75 -0.23 -9.39
CA CYS A 113 -13.29 -1.54 -8.94
C CYS A 113 -11.76 -1.58 -8.95
N ILE A 114 -11.16 -2.31 -7.99
CA ILE A 114 -9.70 -2.51 -7.93
C ILE A 114 -9.12 -3.10 -9.22
N VAL A 115 -9.94 -3.83 -9.99
CA VAL A 115 -9.58 -4.34 -11.31
C VAL A 115 -9.14 -3.21 -12.24
N ASN A 116 -9.71 -2.00 -12.14
CA ASN A 116 -9.31 -0.87 -12.98
C ASN A 116 -7.82 -0.54 -12.85
N GLU A 117 -7.33 -0.44 -11.62
CA GLU A 117 -5.92 -0.12 -11.35
C GLU A 117 -5.00 -1.23 -11.82
N TRP A 118 -5.47 -2.48 -11.76
CA TRP A 118 -4.72 -3.65 -12.21
C TRP A 118 -4.64 -3.79 -13.73
N LYS A 119 -5.51 -3.08 -14.48
CA LYS A 119 -5.48 -3.07 -15.95
C LYS A 119 -4.42 -2.15 -16.52
N SER A 120 -4.20 -1.01 -15.87
CA SER A 120 -3.18 -0.06 -16.29
C SER A 120 -1.81 -0.65 -16.00
N GLU A 121 -0.93 -0.65 -16.99
CA GLU A 121 0.50 -0.65 -16.67
C GLU A 121 0.74 0.62 -15.86
N ARG A 122 1.26 0.54 -14.63
CA ARG A 122 1.93 1.69 -14.03
C ARG A 122 3.05 2.02 -15.00
N SER A 123 2.87 3.07 -15.82
CA SER A 123 4.01 3.70 -16.47
C SER A 123 4.85 4.26 -15.33
N ASP A 124 6.07 3.76 -15.17
CA ASP A 124 7.06 4.37 -14.26
C ASP A 124 7.55 5.75 -14.77
N GLU A 125 6.73 6.43 -15.58
CA GLU A 125 6.94 7.76 -16.14
C GLU A 125 5.69 8.61 -15.82
N GLU A 126 5.72 9.29 -14.67
CA GLU A 126 5.56 10.75 -14.49
C GLU A 126 5.65 11.15 -13.01
#